data_AF-A0A7V5J161-F1
#
_entry.id   AF-A0A7V5J161-F1
#
_cell.length_a   1.000
_cell.length_b   1.000
_cell.length_c   1.000
_cell.angle_alpha   90.00
_cell.angle_beta   90.00
_cell.angle_gamma   90.00
#
_symmetry.space_group_name_H-M   'P 1'
#
loop_
_entity.id
_entity.type
_entity.pdbx_description
1 polymer ?
#
loop_
_entity_poly.entity_id
_entity_poly.type
_entity_poly.pdbx_seq_one_letter_code
_entity_poly.pdbx_strand_id
1 'polypeptide(L)'
;MQRIIDRLFSKESYFLGLLLFIFLLVFLSPFNHKELFYLIRWNVFPARIVLSFSFFLGVSLLILFKKKTLDINFILFSILSISILISSLKSSNYVDSLLYSVFYLTLPFLYLIFKFLFIHYKRKFYLSFLFVFFISSFISSLFQFYQIWLYYSRNILFGAVWPLKDSTPRFGSLFWDVNHFAVFMVISIWVSILLLYHFFRAEKPNLILRISYILFIFFSFLLLVVSLYLSSSRSAFFGLLLGFSFVGFFLLYFKKSYYKVLYLVPLLLFLLLFLFYLTPFKYFNSLRSLFVYRSESLFSHFKLLSIGVTLFLKNPVFGVGIGNFSSALKVHPSFEVLSFLDPSVL
;
A
#
# COMPACT_ATOMS: atom_id res chain seq x y z
N MET A 1 -29.19 32.51 -7.10
CA MET A 1 -29.18 31.32 -6.21
C MET A 1 -29.50 30.03 -6.97
N GLN A 2 -30.65 29.93 -7.67
CA GLN A 2 -31.04 28.75 -8.47
C GLN A 2 -29.94 28.25 -9.44
N ARG A 3 -29.37 29.13 -10.27
CA ARG A 3 -28.29 28.76 -11.21
C ARG A 3 -27.01 28.20 -10.55
N ILE A 4 -26.74 28.55 -9.29
CA ILE A 4 -25.61 28.02 -8.52
C ILE A 4 -25.94 26.61 -8.03
N ILE A 5 -27.17 26.42 -7.53
CA ILE A 5 -27.71 25.12 -7.13
C ILE A 5 -27.72 24.16 -8.33
N ASP A 6 -28.25 24.59 -9.48
CA ASP A 6 -28.32 23.77 -10.70
C ASP A 6 -26.93 23.38 -11.23
N ARG A 7 -25.93 24.27 -11.09
CA ARG A 7 -24.53 23.95 -11.42
C ARG A 7 -23.93 22.97 -10.42
N LEU A 8 -24.13 23.15 -9.11
CA LEU A 8 -23.61 22.25 -8.07
C LEU A 8 -24.15 20.82 -8.23
N PHE A 9 -25.38 20.67 -8.72
CA PHE A 9 -26.01 19.38 -9.00
C PHE A 9 -25.87 18.93 -10.47
N SER A 10 -25.01 19.58 -11.25
CA SER A 10 -24.73 19.14 -12.63
C SER A 10 -23.96 17.80 -12.65
N LYS A 11 -24.12 17.05 -13.74
CA LYS A 11 -23.35 15.80 -13.96
C LYS A 11 -21.84 16.03 -13.91
N GLU A 12 -21.37 17.17 -14.39
CA GLU A 12 -19.95 17.54 -14.38
C GLU A 12 -19.43 17.75 -12.95
N SER A 13 -20.21 18.45 -12.11
CA SER A 13 -19.87 18.62 -10.69
C SER A 13 -19.85 17.30 -9.94
N TYR A 14 -20.77 16.38 -10.25
CA TYR A 14 -20.74 15.02 -9.68
C TYR A 14 -19.46 14.26 -10.07
N PHE A 15 -19.04 14.32 -11.33
CA PHE A 15 -17.82 13.64 -11.80
C PHE A 15 -16.56 14.25 -11.20
N LEU A 16 -16.51 15.58 -11.09
CA LEU A 16 -15.43 16.27 -10.39
C LEU A 16 -15.37 15.84 -8.92
N GLY A 17 -16.52 15.71 -8.26
CA GLY A 17 -16.62 15.21 -6.89
C GLY A 17 -16.03 13.81 -6.72
N LEU A 18 -16.35 12.88 -7.63
CA LEU A 18 -15.76 11.53 -7.62
C LEU A 18 -14.24 11.54 -7.85
N LEU A 19 -13.75 12.43 -8.71
CA LEU A 19 -12.32 12.57 -8.99
C LEU A 19 -11.57 13.13 -7.77
N LEU A 20 -12.10 14.19 -7.15
CA LEU A 20 -11.57 14.75 -5.91
C LEU A 20 -11.60 13.73 -4.77
N PHE A 21 -12.66 12.93 -4.68
CA PHE A 21 -12.78 11.84 -3.72
C PHE A 21 -11.63 10.84 -3.83
N ILE A 22 -11.35 10.32 -5.03
CA ILE A 22 -10.25 9.38 -5.25
C ILE A 22 -8.90 10.03 -4.96
N PHE A 23 -8.70 11.29 -5.35
CA PHE A 23 -7.45 12.00 -5.11
C PHE A 23 -7.21 12.24 -3.62
N LEU A 24 -8.25 12.62 -2.89
CA LEU A 24 -8.20 12.77 -1.44
C LEU A 24 -7.88 11.43 -0.77
N LEU A 25 -8.52 10.34 -1.20
CA LEU A 25 -8.27 9.01 -0.65
C LEU A 25 -6.80 8.58 -0.83
N VAL A 26 -6.24 8.77 -2.02
CA VAL A 26 -4.83 8.46 -2.31
C VAL A 26 -3.90 9.37 -1.52
N PHE A 27 -4.20 10.66 -1.46
CA PHE A 27 -3.39 11.61 -0.72
C PHE A 27 -3.34 11.27 0.77
N LEU A 28 -4.46 10.84 1.35
CA LEU A 28 -4.58 10.49 2.76
C LEU A 28 -4.07 9.07 3.09
N SER A 29 -3.79 8.20 2.12
CA SER A 29 -3.39 6.81 2.40
C SER A 29 -2.14 6.65 3.29
N PRO A 30 -1.12 7.54 3.22
CA PRO A 30 0.02 7.48 4.13
C PRO A 30 -0.30 7.81 5.59
N PHE A 31 -1.41 8.51 5.87
CA PHE A 31 -1.77 9.00 7.21
C PHE A 31 -2.48 7.90 8.01
N ASN A 32 -1.75 6.83 8.33
CA ASN A 32 -2.30 5.64 8.98
C ASN A 32 -1.59 5.25 10.29
N HIS A 33 -0.69 6.09 10.82
CA HIS A 33 -0.08 5.87 12.13
C HIS A 33 -1.13 5.96 13.26
N LYS A 34 -1.23 4.90 14.07
CA LYS A 34 -2.23 4.79 15.15
C LYS A 34 -2.15 5.89 16.18
N GLU A 35 -0.96 6.38 16.53
CA GLU A 35 -0.83 7.41 17.57
C GLU A 35 -1.05 8.82 17.05
N LEU A 36 -0.84 9.05 15.75
CA LEU A 36 -0.88 10.39 15.16
C LEU A 36 -2.23 10.73 14.55
N PHE A 37 -2.93 9.73 13.99
CA PHE A 37 -4.08 9.96 13.14
C PHE A 37 -5.33 9.16 13.55
N TYR A 38 -5.34 8.52 14.73
CA TYR A 38 -6.59 7.94 15.23
C TYR A 38 -7.55 9.05 15.63
N LEU A 39 -8.83 8.89 15.26
CA LEU A 39 -9.86 9.88 15.56
C LEU A 39 -10.78 9.44 16.70
N ILE A 40 -11.25 8.19 16.64
CA ILE A 40 -12.21 7.63 17.60
C ILE A 40 -11.67 6.32 18.17
N ARG A 41 -11.11 5.47 17.31
CA ARG A 41 -10.47 4.20 17.66
C ARG A 41 -9.20 4.00 16.86
N TRP A 42 -8.31 3.13 17.37
CA TRP A 42 -7.01 2.82 16.76
C TRP A 42 -7.09 2.38 15.30
N ASN A 43 -8.26 1.96 14.83
CA ASN A 43 -8.54 1.49 13.48
C ASN A 43 -9.39 2.46 12.63
N VAL A 44 -9.67 3.69 13.10
CA VAL A 44 -10.42 4.72 12.38
C VAL A 44 -9.47 5.87 12.01
N PHE A 45 -9.00 5.84 10.76
CA PHE A 45 -8.08 6.82 10.17
C PHE A 45 -8.77 7.72 9.16
N PRO A 46 -8.22 8.91 8.83
CA PRO A 46 -8.75 9.79 7.79
C PRO A 46 -9.04 9.07 6.48
N ALA A 47 -8.09 8.25 5.98
CA ALA A 47 -8.28 7.48 4.76
C ALA A 47 -9.43 6.46 4.84
N ARG A 48 -9.68 5.86 6.02
CA ARG A 48 -10.78 4.90 6.22
C ARG A 48 -12.13 5.58 6.29
N ILE A 49 -12.20 6.77 6.88
CA ILE A 49 -13.42 7.59 6.86
C ILE A 49 -13.76 7.98 5.43
N VAL A 50 -12.79 8.51 4.68
CA VAL A 50 -12.99 8.83 3.26
C VAL A 50 -13.41 7.57 2.51
N LEU A 51 -12.71 6.45 2.67
CA LEU A 51 -13.08 5.19 2.02
C LEU A 51 -14.52 4.77 2.31
N SER A 52 -15.04 4.97 3.52
CA SER A 52 -16.43 4.62 3.86
C SER A 52 -17.46 5.34 3.00
N PHE A 53 -17.17 6.57 2.55
CA PHE A 53 -18.05 7.32 1.63
C PHE A 53 -18.13 6.69 0.24
N SER A 54 -17.19 5.79 -0.14
CA SER A 54 -17.29 5.07 -1.41
C SER A 54 -18.58 4.25 -1.50
N PHE A 55 -19.11 3.75 -0.37
CA PHE A 55 -20.40 3.05 -0.35
C PHE A 55 -21.52 3.95 -0.88
N PHE A 56 -21.70 5.14 -0.30
CA PHE A 56 -22.75 6.08 -0.69
C PHE A 56 -22.56 6.57 -2.14
N LEU A 57 -21.32 6.91 -2.52
CA LEU A 57 -20.99 7.37 -3.88
C LEU A 57 -21.16 6.26 -4.93
N GLY A 58 -20.85 5.01 -4.58
CA GLY A 58 -21.04 3.87 -5.45
C GLY A 58 -22.51 3.49 -5.60
N VAL A 59 -23.30 3.57 -4.53
CA VAL A 59 -24.76 3.39 -4.58
C VAL A 59 -25.41 4.48 -5.46
N SER A 60 -25.01 5.76 -5.31
CA SER A 60 -25.50 6.81 -6.20
C SER A 60 -25.10 6.58 -7.66
N LEU A 61 -23.89 6.08 -7.92
CA LEU A 61 -23.49 5.66 -9.28
C LEU A 61 -24.38 4.54 -9.83
N LEU A 62 -24.72 3.54 -9.02
CA LEU A 62 -25.61 2.47 -9.44
C LEU A 62 -27.01 3.00 -9.76
N ILE A 63 -27.58 3.87 -8.92
CA ILE A 63 -28.91 4.45 -9.14
C ILE A 63 -28.94 5.27 -10.43
N LEU A 64 -27.93 6.13 -10.64
CA LEU A 64 -27.86 7.07 -11.76
C LEU A 64 -27.42 6.41 -13.09
N PHE A 65 -26.64 5.32 -13.05
CA PHE A 65 -25.97 4.74 -14.23
C PHE A 65 -26.15 3.21 -14.39
N LYS A 66 -27.19 2.62 -13.77
CA LYS A 66 -27.55 1.19 -13.63
C LYS A 66 -26.96 0.18 -14.63
N LYS A 67 -26.98 0.46 -15.95
CA LYS A 67 -26.61 -0.51 -16.99
C LYS A 67 -25.14 -0.49 -17.45
N LYS A 68 -24.35 0.54 -17.12
CA LYS A 68 -22.97 0.68 -17.64
C LYS A 68 -21.87 0.25 -16.66
N THR A 69 -22.21 0.06 -15.39
CA THR A 69 -21.21 -0.06 -14.32
C THR A 69 -21.06 -1.48 -13.77
N LEU A 70 -22.12 -2.29 -13.78
CA LEU A 70 -22.10 -3.66 -13.29
C LEU A 70 -21.35 -4.60 -14.24
N ASP A 71 -20.44 -5.41 -13.70
CA ASP A 71 -19.75 -6.49 -14.41
C ASP A 71 -19.41 -7.65 -13.45
N ILE A 72 -18.78 -8.69 -13.99
CA ILE A 72 -18.38 -9.87 -13.22
C ILE A 72 -17.43 -9.53 -12.06
N ASN A 73 -16.54 -8.55 -12.22
CA ASN A 73 -15.60 -8.17 -11.17
C ASN A 73 -16.33 -7.53 -9.98
N PHE A 74 -17.28 -6.63 -10.26
CA PHE A 74 -18.11 -6.06 -9.20
C PHE A 74 -18.89 -7.15 -8.45
N ILE A 75 -19.44 -8.13 -9.16
CA ILE A 75 -20.17 -9.26 -8.56
C ILE A 75 -19.22 -10.09 -7.69
N LEU A 76 -18.03 -10.44 -8.19
CA LEU A 76 -17.03 -11.21 -7.44
C LEU A 76 -16.58 -10.48 -6.17
N PHE A 77 -16.28 -9.17 -6.26
CA PHE A 77 -15.97 -8.38 -5.08
C PHE A 77 -17.14 -8.34 -4.10
N SER A 78 -18.38 -8.19 -4.58
CA SER A 78 -19.57 -8.17 -3.73
C SER A 78 -19.79 -9.51 -3.01
N ILE A 79 -19.62 -10.63 -3.72
CA ILE A 79 -19.69 -11.98 -3.13
C ILE A 79 -18.63 -12.14 -2.05
N LEU A 80 -17.38 -11.74 -2.32
CA LEU A 80 -16.30 -11.80 -1.34
C LEU A 80 -16.63 -10.98 -0.09
N SER A 81 -17.12 -9.74 -0.26
CA SER A 81 -17.49 -8.87 0.86
C SER A 81 -18.65 -9.42 1.67
N ILE A 82 -19.66 -10.03 1.03
CA ILE A 82 -20.78 -10.70 1.70
C ILE A 82 -20.29 -11.95 2.46
N SER A 83 -19.41 -12.75 1.86
CA SER A 83 -18.81 -13.92 2.54
C SER A 83 -18.03 -13.50 3.79
N ILE A 84 -17.29 -12.39 3.72
CA ILE A 84 -16.59 -11.79 4.86
C ILE A 84 -17.57 -11.30 5.94
N LEU A 85 -18.68 -10.67 5.54
CA LEU A 85 -19.72 -10.24 6.47
C LEU A 85 -20.35 -11.43 7.20
N ILE A 86 -20.73 -12.48 6.45
CA ILE A 86 -21.29 -13.72 7.01
C ILE A 86 -20.28 -14.39 7.95
N SER A 87 -19.00 -14.43 7.57
CA SER A 87 -17.92 -14.92 8.43
C SER A 87 -17.90 -14.19 9.76
N SER A 88 -17.94 -12.86 9.71
CA SER A 88 -17.82 -11.98 10.87
C SER A 88 -18.94 -12.12 11.88
N LEU A 89 -20.12 -12.60 11.47
CA LEU A 89 -21.22 -12.93 12.39
C LEU A 89 -20.89 -14.10 13.33
N LYS A 90 -19.88 -14.92 13.01
CA LYS A 90 -19.41 -16.04 13.85
C LYS A 90 -18.29 -15.64 14.82
N SER A 91 -17.90 -14.37 14.82
CA SER A 91 -16.74 -13.90 15.59
C SER A 91 -17.08 -13.64 17.05
N SER A 92 -16.19 -14.02 17.96
CA SER A 92 -16.23 -13.67 19.38
C SER A 92 -15.95 -12.18 19.61
N ASN A 93 -15.22 -11.53 18.68
CA ASN A 93 -15.02 -10.08 18.69
C ASN A 93 -15.87 -9.43 17.59
N TYR A 94 -17.17 -9.29 17.87
CA TYR A 94 -18.16 -8.75 16.94
C TYR A 94 -17.79 -7.37 16.42
N VAL A 95 -17.28 -6.51 17.29
CA VAL A 95 -17.02 -5.10 17.00
C VAL A 95 -15.91 -4.95 15.96
N ASP A 96 -14.75 -5.57 16.17
CA ASP A 96 -13.64 -5.47 15.21
C ASP A 96 -13.96 -6.23 13.90
N SER A 97 -14.71 -7.33 13.99
CA SER A 97 -15.12 -8.09 12.81
C SER A 97 -16.13 -7.35 11.95
N LEU A 98 -17.05 -6.61 12.58
CA LEU A 98 -17.99 -5.73 11.89
C LEU A 98 -17.27 -4.57 11.22
N LEU A 99 -16.34 -3.90 11.92
CA LEU A 99 -15.54 -2.81 11.34
C LEU A 99 -14.72 -3.30 10.13
N TYR A 100 -14.14 -4.49 10.23
CA TYR A 100 -13.45 -5.13 9.11
C TYR A 100 -14.40 -5.46 7.96
N SER A 101 -15.59 -6.01 8.25
CA SER A 101 -16.59 -6.30 7.23
C SER A 101 -17.08 -5.05 6.50
N VAL A 102 -17.32 -3.96 7.24
CA VAL A 102 -17.68 -2.66 6.66
C VAL A 102 -16.58 -2.17 5.72
N PHE A 103 -15.31 -2.31 6.10
CA PHE A 103 -14.20 -2.00 5.20
C PHE A 103 -14.28 -2.83 3.90
N TYR A 104 -14.47 -4.15 3.97
CA TYR A 104 -14.58 -4.97 2.76
C TYR A 104 -15.84 -4.66 1.93
N LEU A 105 -16.96 -4.28 2.56
CA LEU A 105 -18.17 -3.85 1.87
C LEU A 105 -17.96 -2.57 1.04
N THR A 106 -16.96 -1.74 1.36
CA THR A 106 -16.65 -0.53 0.58
C THR A 106 -15.88 -0.84 -0.71
N LEU A 107 -15.14 -1.97 -0.78
CA LEU A 107 -14.27 -2.29 -1.92
C LEU A 107 -15.01 -2.46 -3.27
N PRO A 108 -16.16 -3.16 -3.36
CA PRO A 108 -16.93 -3.23 -4.60
C PRO A 108 -17.35 -1.86 -5.12
N PHE A 109 -17.73 -0.94 -4.22
CA PHE A 109 -18.15 0.40 -4.59
C PHE A 109 -16.98 1.30 -4.97
N LEU A 110 -15.84 1.18 -4.28
CA LEU A 110 -14.60 1.81 -4.71
C LEU A 110 -14.22 1.36 -6.12
N TYR A 111 -14.33 0.06 -6.41
CA TYR A 111 -14.11 -0.48 -7.75
C TYR A 111 -15.04 0.17 -8.79
N LEU A 112 -16.34 0.32 -8.49
CA LEU A 112 -17.27 1.01 -9.39
C LEU A 112 -16.85 2.45 -9.68
N ILE A 113 -16.42 3.20 -8.66
CA ILE A 113 -15.96 4.58 -8.82
C ILE A 113 -14.73 4.62 -9.72
N PHE A 114 -13.74 3.76 -9.49
CA PHE A 114 -12.55 3.66 -10.35
C PHE A 114 -12.89 3.31 -11.78
N LYS A 115 -13.71 2.28 -12.00
CA LYS A 115 -14.15 1.86 -13.33
C LYS A 115 -14.89 2.99 -14.04
N PHE A 116 -15.80 3.66 -13.34
CA PHE A 116 -16.55 4.78 -13.89
C PHE A 116 -15.65 5.92 -14.35
N LEU A 117 -14.73 6.37 -13.47
CA LEU A 117 -13.76 7.41 -13.81
C LEU A 117 -12.83 7.00 -14.96
N PHE A 118 -12.43 5.73 -15.00
CA PHE A 118 -11.60 5.20 -16.08
C PHE A 118 -12.34 5.21 -17.43
N ILE A 119 -13.63 4.83 -17.47
CA ILE A 119 -14.43 4.86 -18.70
C ILE A 119 -14.61 6.31 -19.20
N HIS A 120 -14.89 7.25 -18.28
CA HIS A 120 -15.21 8.63 -18.64
C HIS A 120 -13.98 9.49 -18.97
N TYR A 121 -12.92 9.41 -18.18
CA TYR A 121 -11.73 10.25 -18.33
C TYR A 121 -10.53 9.52 -18.96
N LYS A 122 -10.60 8.19 -19.10
CA LYS A 122 -9.61 7.35 -19.78
C LYS A 122 -8.18 7.64 -19.30
N ARG A 123 -7.28 7.87 -20.26
CA ARG A 123 -5.86 8.18 -20.04
C ARG A 123 -5.64 9.38 -19.11
N LYS A 124 -6.51 10.40 -19.14
CA LYS A 124 -6.36 11.60 -18.30
C LYS A 124 -6.49 11.25 -16.81
N PHE A 125 -7.52 10.48 -16.45
CA PHE A 125 -7.70 10.04 -15.06
C PHE A 125 -6.55 9.15 -14.59
N TYR A 126 -6.13 8.18 -15.41
CA TYR A 126 -5.01 7.31 -15.08
C TYR A 126 -3.74 8.09 -14.73
N LEU A 127 -3.37 9.08 -15.56
CA LEU A 127 -2.16 9.87 -15.31
C LEU A 127 -2.29 10.79 -14.10
N SER A 128 -3.44 11.45 -13.94
CA SER A 128 -3.68 12.28 -12.76
C SER A 128 -3.66 11.46 -11.48
N PHE A 129 -4.25 10.26 -11.49
CA PHE A 129 -4.19 9.32 -10.37
C PHE A 129 -2.76 8.93 -10.02
N LEU A 130 -1.97 8.50 -11.02
CA LEU A 130 -0.55 8.17 -10.80
C LEU A 130 0.24 9.36 -10.27
N PHE A 131 -0.03 10.57 -10.78
CA PHE A 131 0.66 11.77 -10.34
C PHE A 131 0.31 12.16 -8.90
N VAL A 132 -0.96 12.06 -8.49
CA VAL A 132 -1.37 12.28 -7.10
C VAL A 132 -0.76 11.23 -6.17
N PHE A 133 -0.75 9.96 -6.58
CA PHE A 133 -0.09 8.89 -5.83
C PHE A 133 1.42 9.16 -5.66
N PHE A 134 2.08 9.59 -6.73
CA PHE A 134 3.49 9.95 -6.73
C PHE A 134 3.78 11.15 -5.81
N ILE A 135 2.95 12.21 -5.84
CA ILE A 135 3.08 13.35 -4.91
C ILE A 135 2.92 12.90 -3.46
N SER A 136 1.90 12.09 -3.17
CA SER A 136 1.68 11.53 -1.83
C SER A 136 2.90 10.73 -1.35
N SER A 137 3.51 9.97 -2.25
CA SER A 137 4.73 9.20 -1.99
C SER A 137 5.94 10.08 -1.72
N PHE A 138 6.13 11.12 -2.53
CA PHE A 138 7.21 12.09 -2.36
C PHE A 138 7.11 12.83 -1.02
N ILE A 139 5.91 13.30 -0.64
CA ILE A 139 5.67 13.95 0.65
C ILE A 139 5.95 12.98 1.81
N SER A 140 5.48 11.73 1.70
CA SER A 140 5.75 10.72 2.72
C SER A 140 7.25 10.42 2.85
N SER A 141 8.00 10.35 1.76
CA SER A 141 9.46 10.23 1.79
C SER A 141 10.13 11.42 2.47
N LEU A 142 9.75 12.66 2.14
CA LEU A 142 10.29 13.84 2.84
C LEU A 142 10.03 13.79 4.35
N PHE A 143 8.83 13.32 4.75
CA PHE A 143 8.50 13.16 6.15
C PHE A 143 9.37 12.12 6.87
N GLN A 144 9.81 11.07 6.16
CA GLN A 144 10.76 10.10 6.72
C GLN A 144 12.09 10.77 7.10
N PHE A 145 12.60 11.70 6.28
CA PHE A 145 13.82 12.45 6.62
C PHE A 145 13.61 13.38 7.82
N TYR A 146 12.42 13.97 7.95
CA TYR A 146 12.05 14.73 9.14
C TYR A 146 12.03 13.85 10.40
N GLN A 147 11.54 12.60 10.32
CA GLN A 147 11.62 11.64 11.43
C GLN A 147 13.05 11.28 11.79
N ILE A 148 13.92 11.07 10.79
CA ILE A 148 15.35 10.80 11.01
C ILE A 148 15.99 11.95 11.79
N TRP A 149 15.73 13.19 11.38
CA TRP A 149 16.21 14.37 12.09
C TRP A 149 15.70 14.43 13.54
N LEU A 150 14.38 14.24 13.76
CA LEU A 150 13.81 14.21 15.12
C LEU A 150 14.45 13.13 16.00
N TYR A 151 14.67 11.95 15.44
CA TYR A 151 15.27 10.83 16.18
C TYR A 151 16.72 11.14 16.58
N TYR A 152 17.58 11.49 15.61
CA TYR A 152 19.01 11.68 15.91
C TYR A 152 19.33 12.98 16.63
N SER A 153 18.57 14.06 16.39
CA SER A 153 18.84 15.36 17.02
C SER A 153 18.13 15.54 18.35
N ARG A 154 16.96 14.91 18.57
CA ARG A 154 16.13 15.13 19.76
C ARG A 154 15.77 13.87 20.53
N ASN A 155 16.18 12.69 20.04
CA ASN A 155 15.79 11.40 20.59
C ASN A 155 14.26 11.21 20.69
N ILE A 156 13.52 11.81 19.75
CA ILE A 156 12.05 11.73 19.72
C ILE A 156 11.63 10.60 18.76
N LEU A 157 10.86 9.64 19.27
CA LEU A 157 10.17 8.64 18.47
C LEU A 157 8.87 9.25 17.95
N PHE A 158 8.80 9.50 16.65
CA PHE A 158 7.62 10.11 16.02
C PHE A 158 7.20 9.33 14.78
N GLY A 159 5.97 8.83 14.75
CA GLY A 159 5.48 7.96 13.68
C GLY A 159 6.17 6.59 13.70
N ALA A 160 6.29 5.90 12.56
CA ALA A 160 6.92 4.58 12.50
C ALA A 160 8.45 4.66 12.57
N VAL A 161 8.99 4.86 13.78
CA VAL A 161 10.43 4.74 14.07
C VAL A 161 10.65 3.50 14.92
N TRP A 162 11.42 2.55 14.39
CA TRP A 162 11.66 1.26 15.03
C TRP A 162 13.15 1.15 15.37
N PRO A 163 13.57 1.61 16.57
CA PRO A 163 14.93 1.41 17.03
C PRO A 163 15.14 -0.07 17.36
N LEU A 164 16.14 -0.68 16.73
CA LEU A 164 16.52 -2.06 17.00
C LEU A 164 17.81 -2.05 17.81
N LYS A 165 17.89 -2.88 18.85
CA LYS A 165 19.11 -3.05 19.63
C LYS A 165 20.23 -3.51 18.69
N ASP A 166 21.40 -2.87 18.78
CA ASP A 166 22.60 -3.20 18.00
C ASP A 166 22.46 -3.12 16.47
N SER A 167 21.47 -2.39 15.95
CA SER A 167 21.33 -2.17 14.50
C SER A 167 20.75 -0.79 14.15
N THR A 168 20.81 -0.42 12.87
CA THR A 168 20.31 0.86 12.41
C THR A 168 18.79 0.94 12.59
N PRO A 169 18.26 2.04 13.17
CA PRO A 169 16.82 2.25 13.28
C PRO A 169 16.14 2.24 11.92
N ARG A 170 14.90 1.75 11.89
CA ARG A 170 14.10 1.71 10.67
C ARG A 170 13.07 2.83 10.70
N PHE A 171 12.87 3.48 9.55
CA PHE A 171 12.00 4.65 9.44
C PHE A 171 10.88 4.39 8.43
N GLY A 172 9.63 4.61 8.84
CA GLY A 172 8.41 4.28 8.10
C GLY A 172 7.50 5.46 7.77
N SER A 173 7.94 6.70 7.95
CA SER A 173 7.13 7.90 7.71
C SER A 173 5.83 7.90 8.55
N LEU A 174 4.77 8.47 7.99
CA LEU A 174 3.42 8.61 8.56
C LEU A 174 2.64 7.30 8.65
N PHE A 175 3.22 6.18 8.21
CA PHE A 175 2.60 4.87 8.31
C PHE A 175 2.71 4.32 9.73
N TRP A 176 1.80 3.44 10.13
CA TRP A 176 1.88 2.69 11.39
C TRP A 176 3.08 1.74 11.45
N ASP A 177 3.40 1.10 10.33
CA ASP A 177 4.39 0.03 10.28
C ASP A 177 5.34 0.24 9.09
N VAL A 178 6.63 0.05 9.35
CA VAL A 178 7.72 0.33 8.40
C VAL A 178 7.64 -0.56 7.16
N ASN A 179 7.11 -1.77 7.27
CA ASN A 179 6.94 -2.68 6.12
C ASN A 179 5.81 -2.21 5.20
N HIS A 180 4.74 -1.63 5.75
CA HIS A 180 3.66 -1.05 4.94
C HIS A 180 4.16 0.17 4.15
N PHE A 181 4.95 1.03 4.79
CA PHE A 181 5.64 2.13 4.11
C PHE A 181 6.57 1.61 3.01
N ALA A 182 7.34 0.56 3.28
CA ALA A 182 8.25 -0.01 2.30
C ALA A 182 7.51 -0.58 1.07
N VAL A 183 6.39 -1.28 1.26
CA VAL A 183 5.55 -1.75 0.15
C VAL A 183 4.99 -0.57 -0.64
N PHE A 184 4.56 0.49 0.06
CA PHE A 184 4.13 1.73 -0.58
C PHE A 184 5.26 2.32 -1.44
N MET A 185 6.49 2.43 -0.93
CA MET A 185 7.66 2.88 -1.69
C MET A 185 7.94 2.04 -2.94
N VAL A 186 7.81 0.71 -2.87
CA VAL A 186 7.98 -0.17 -4.04
C VAL A 186 6.98 0.18 -5.13
N ILE A 187 5.70 0.36 -4.77
CA ILE A 187 4.67 0.78 -5.72
C ILE A 187 5.00 2.16 -6.28
N SER A 188 5.41 3.11 -5.43
CA SER A 188 5.79 4.47 -5.83
C SER A 188 6.97 4.50 -6.81
N ILE A 189 7.96 3.62 -6.63
CA ILE A 189 9.07 3.43 -7.55
C ILE A 189 8.54 3.00 -8.93
N TRP A 190 7.66 2.00 -8.99
CA TRP A 190 7.02 1.61 -10.26
C TRP A 190 6.21 2.73 -10.89
N VAL A 191 5.44 3.47 -10.08
CA VAL A 191 4.67 4.63 -10.54
C VAL A 191 5.59 5.70 -11.16
N SER A 192 6.71 6.00 -10.52
CA SER A 192 7.68 6.98 -11.04
C SER A 192 8.31 6.53 -12.37
N ILE A 193 8.62 5.23 -12.53
CA ILE A 193 9.09 4.66 -13.80
C ILE A 193 8.03 4.81 -14.89
N LEU A 194 6.76 4.52 -14.59
CA LEU A 194 5.65 4.67 -15.53
C LEU A 194 5.42 6.14 -15.92
N LEU A 195 5.51 7.07 -14.97
CA LEU A 195 5.42 8.51 -15.24
C LEU A 195 6.58 8.97 -16.12
N LEU A 196 7.83 8.59 -15.81
CA LEU A 196 9.00 8.90 -16.65
C LEU A 196 8.78 8.40 -18.08
N TYR A 197 8.43 7.13 -18.25
CA TYR A 197 8.14 6.54 -19.57
C TYR A 197 7.10 7.35 -20.35
N HIS A 198 6.04 7.79 -19.67
CA HIS A 198 4.99 8.58 -20.26
C HIS A 198 5.47 9.96 -20.73
N PHE A 199 6.20 10.67 -19.88
CA PHE A 199 6.73 12.00 -20.18
C PHE A 199 7.82 11.97 -21.25
N PHE A 200 8.59 10.88 -21.36
CA PHE A 200 9.53 10.68 -22.48
C PHE A 200 8.83 10.48 -23.83
N ARG A 201 7.59 9.98 -23.85
CA ARG A 201 6.80 9.80 -25.08
C ARG A 201 5.83 10.94 -25.38
N ALA A 202 5.73 11.94 -24.53
CA ALA A 202 4.86 13.08 -24.77
C ALA A 202 5.45 13.95 -25.90
N GLU A 203 4.75 14.05 -27.02
CA GLU A 203 5.23 14.72 -28.25
C GLU A 203 5.25 16.26 -28.16
N LYS A 204 4.63 16.87 -27.13
CA LYS A 204 4.24 18.30 -27.19
C LYS A 204 4.49 19.21 -25.98
N PRO A 205 5.20 18.85 -24.88
CA PRO A 205 5.49 19.85 -23.84
C PRO A 205 6.61 20.81 -24.29
N ASN A 206 6.52 22.07 -23.87
CA ASN A 206 7.65 23.02 -23.89
C ASN A 206 8.90 22.32 -23.33
N LEU A 207 10.02 22.36 -24.07
CA LEU A 207 11.25 21.63 -23.75
C LEU A 207 11.71 21.87 -22.30
N ILE A 208 11.66 23.13 -21.85
CA ILE A 208 12.07 23.51 -20.49
C ILE A 208 11.18 22.81 -19.47
N LEU A 209 9.86 22.94 -19.63
CA LEU A 209 8.89 22.32 -18.73
C LEU A 209 9.05 20.80 -18.70
N ARG A 210 9.26 20.18 -19.87
CA ARG A 210 9.53 18.73 -19.98
C ARG A 210 10.76 18.32 -19.18
N ILE A 211 11.87 19.05 -19.32
CA ILE A 211 13.11 18.78 -18.59
C ILE A 211 12.87 18.94 -17.09
N SER A 212 12.21 20.02 -16.65
CA SER A 212 11.89 20.24 -15.23
C SER A 212 11.06 19.10 -14.64
N TYR A 213 10.03 18.62 -15.35
CA TYR A 213 9.22 17.47 -14.91
C TYR A 213 10.03 16.18 -14.84
N ILE A 214 10.86 15.90 -15.84
CA ILE A 214 11.72 14.70 -15.85
C ILE A 214 12.70 14.74 -14.67
N LEU A 215 13.36 15.88 -14.45
CA LEU A 215 14.27 16.07 -13.32
C LEU A 215 13.55 15.88 -11.99
N PHE A 216 12.38 16.50 -11.82
CA PHE A 216 11.58 16.33 -10.59
C PHE A 216 11.23 14.87 -10.32
N ILE A 217 10.76 14.15 -11.35
CA ILE A 217 10.42 12.73 -11.20
C ILE A 217 11.67 11.90 -10.92
N PHE A 218 12.79 12.19 -11.57
CA PHE A 218 14.05 11.49 -11.37
C PHE A 218 14.61 11.69 -9.95
N PHE A 219 14.67 12.92 -9.46
CA PHE A 219 15.12 13.20 -8.09
C PHE A 219 14.19 12.56 -7.05
N SER A 220 12.88 12.59 -7.29
CA SER A 220 11.93 11.90 -6.42
C SER A 220 12.09 10.39 -6.48
N PHE A 221 12.38 9.80 -7.65
CA PHE A 221 12.70 8.37 -7.76
C PHE A 221 13.91 8.01 -6.89
N LEU A 222 14.98 8.81 -6.94
CA LEU A 222 16.14 8.60 -6.08
C LEU A 222 15.76 8.69 -4.59
N LEU A 223 14.94 9.69 -4.23
CA LEU A 223 14.42 9.85 -2.88
C LEU A 223 13.63 8.60 -2.43
N LEU A 224 12.74 8.08 -3.28
CA LEU A 224 11.94 6.87 -2.99
C LEU A 224 12.82 5.62 -2.80
N VAL A 225 13.89 5.48 -3.61
CA VAL A 225 14.86 4.37 -3.47
C VAL A 225 15.61 4.48 -2.15
N VAL A 226 16.09 5.67 -1.78
CA VAL A 226 16.73 5.92 -0.49
C VAL A 226 15.75 5.66 0.66
N SER A 227 14.49 6.10 0.53
CA SER A 227 13.44 5.84 1.51
C SER A 227 13.17 4.35 1.72
N LEU A 228 13.11 3.58 0.63
CA LEU A 228 12.98 2.13 0.67
C LEU A 228 14.18 1.49 1.40
N TYR A 229 15.40 1.95 1.13
CA TYR A 229 16.59 1.48 1.82
C TYR A 229 16.53 1.75 3.34
N LEU A 230 16.17 2.97 3.73
CA LEU A 230 16.02 3.37 5.13
C LEU A 230 14.89 2.64 5.88
N SER A 231 13.93 2.06 5.15
CA SER A 231 12.91 1.18 5.75
C SER A 231 13.48 -0.18 6.19
N SER A 232 14.63 -0.59 5.64
CA SER A 232 15.27 -1.90 5.86
C SER A 232 14.32 -3.11 5.70
N SER A 233 13.29 -2.97 4.85
CA SER A 233 12.30 -4.02 4.62
C SER A 233 12.71 -4.98 3.50
N ARG A 234 13.14 -6.19 3.88
CA ARG A 234 13.59 -7.22 2.92
C ARG A 234 12.48 -7.66 1.97
N SER A 235 11.25 -7.86 2.48
CA SER A 235 10.12 -8.28 1.65
C SER A 235 9.80 -7.25 0.57
N ALA A 236 9.96 -5.95 0.87
CA ALA A 236 9.80 -4.90 -0.11
C ALA A 236 10.91 -4.91 -1.17
N PHE A 237 12.17 -5.13 -0.77
CA PHE A 237 13.27 -5.34 -1.73
C PHE A 237 13.05 -6.56 -2.64
N PHE A 238 12.57 -7.68 -2.09
CA PHE A 238 12.20 -8.85 -2.89
C PHE A 238 11.02 -8.56 -3.82
N GLY A 239 10.00 -7.83 -3.35
CA GLY A 239 8.88 -7.39 -4.19
C GLY A 239 9.35 -6.51 -5.35
N LEU A 240 10.31 -5.62 -5.11
CA LEU A 240 10.92 -4.79 -6.15
C LEU A 240 11.71 -5.64 -7.16
N LEU A 241 12.54 -6.58 -6.68
CA LEU A 241 13.29 -7.51 -7.53
C LEU A 241 12.36 -8.33 -8.43
N LEU A 242 11.34 -8.96 -7.83
CA LEU A 242 10.36 -9.76 -8.56
C LEU A 242 9.60 -8.92 -9.58
N GLY A 243 9.26 -7.67 -9.24
CA GLY A 243 8.68 -6.72 -10.19
C GLY A 243 9.59 -6.49 -11.40
N PHE A 244 10.89 -6.26 -11.17
CA PHE A 244 11.85 -6.04 -12.26
C PHE A 244 12.04 -7.29 -13.10
N SER A 245 12.14 -8.47 -12.48
CA SER A 245 12.20 -9.74 -13.17
C SER A 245 10.97 -9.99 -14.03
N PHE A 246 9.78 -9.72 -13.50
CA PHE A 246 8.51 -9.91 -14.20
C PHE A 246 8.37 -8.98 -15.40
N VAL A 247 8.61 -7.67 -15.21
CA VAL A 247 8.55 -6.71 -16.32
C VAL A 247 9.63 -7.00 -17.37
N GLY A 248 10.84 -7.36 -16.92
CA GLY A 248 11.92 -7.80 -17.79
C GLY A 248 11.54 -9.01 -18.63
N PHE A 249 10.95 -10.04 -18.01
CA PHE A 249 10.44 -11.23 -18.69
C PHE A 249 9.37 -10.86 -19.73
N PHE A 250 8.38 -10.04 -19.37
CA PHE A 250 7.33 -9.62 -20.30
C PHE A 250 7.88 -8.83 -21.48
N LEU A 251 8.86 -7.95 -21.28
CA LEU A 251 9.45 -7.18 -22.38
C LEU A 251 10.33 -8.04 -23.29
N LEU A 252 11.03 -9.03 -22.74
CA LEU A 252 11.77 -10.03 -23.51
C LEU A 252 10.83 -10.91 -24.34
N TYR A 253 9.67 -11.26 -23.78
CA TYR A 253 8.66 -12.10 -24.43
C TYR A 253 7.86 -11.34 -25.51
N PHE A 254 7.48 -10.08 -25.26
CA PHE A 254 6.54 -9.34 -26.12
C PHE A 254 7.18 -8.29 -27.06
N LYS A 255 8.47 -7.93 -26.95
CA LYS A 255 9.10 -6.90 -27.83
C LYS A 255 10.46 -7.25 -28.43
N LYS A 256 10.70 -6.79 -29.67
CA LYS A 256 11.98 -6.91 -30.40
C LYS A 256 13.13 -6.11 -29.75
N SER A 257 14.27 -6.79 -29.63
CA SER A 257 15.66 -6.46 -29.25
C SER A 257 16.05 -5.15 -28.55
N TYR A 258 15.58 -3.97 -28.96
CA TYR A 258 16.19 -2.69 -28.54
C TYR A 258 15.75 -2.18 -27.16
N TYR A 259 14.63 -2.67 -26.62
CA TYR A 259 14.20 -2.35 -25.25
C TYR A 259 14.88 -3.20 -24.17
N LYS A 260 15.69 -4.21 -24.56
CA LYS A 260 16.40 -5.08 -23.62
C LYS A 260 17.43 -4.32 -22.78
N VAL A 261 18.14 -3.36 -23.39
CA VAL A 261 19.21 -2.59 -22.73
C VAL A 261 18.67 -1.57 -21.72
N LEU A 262 17.53 -0.93 -22.02
CA LEU A 262 16.90 0.06 -21.14
C LEU A 262 16.37 -0.53 -19.81
N TYR A 263 16.12 -1.85 -19.76
CA TYR A 263 15.71 -2.56 -18.54
C TYR A 263 16.86 -3.26 -17.81
N LEU A 264 17.93 -3.62 -18.54
CA LEU A 264 19.15 -4.10 -17.92
C LEU A 264 19.77 -3.05 -17.01
N VAL A 265 19.65 -1.75 -17.32
CA VAL A 265 20.23 -0.68 -16.48
C VAL A 265 19.57 -0.59 -15.09
N PRO A 266 18.23 -0.49 -14.94
CA PRO A 266 17.58 -0.56 -13.62
C PRO A 266 17.79 -1.90 -12.91
N LEU A 267 17.77 -3.03 -13.64
CA LEU A 267 18.02 -4.34 -13.05
C LEU A 267 19.47 -4.47 -12.55
N LEU A 268 20.44 -3.94 -13.30
CA LEU A 268 21.87 -3.93 -12.94
C LEU A 268 22.12 -2.95 -11.79
N LEU A 269 21.52 -1.75 -11.80
CA LEU A 269 21.54 -0.81 -10.68
C LEU A 269 20.90 -1.44 -9.43
N PHE A 270 19.79 -2.14 -9.58
CA PHE A 270 19.17 -2.89 -8.50
C PHE A 270 20.07 -4.03 -8.02
N LEU A 271 20.65 -4.83 -8.92
CA LEU A 271 21.59 -5.89 -8.58
C LEU A 271 22.82 -5.33 -7.88
N LEU A 272 23.35 -4.18 -8.31
CA LEU A 272 24.46 -3.50 -7.65
C LEU A 272 24.07 -2.99 -6.27
N LEU A 273 22.86 -2.42 -6.11
CA LEU A 273 22.34 -1.98 -4.81
C LEU A 273 21.98 -3.16 -3.88
N PHE A 274 21.51 -4.27 -4.45
CA PHE A 274 21.18 -5.50 -3.74
C PHE A 274 22.45 -6.25 -3.33
N LEU A 275 23.43 -6.35 -4.23
CA LEU A 275 24.77 -6.81 -3.91
C LEU A 275 25.44 -5.89 -2.91
N PHE A 276 25.24 -4.57 -2.99
CA PHE A 276 25.71 -3.62 -1.97
C PHE A 276 25.04 -3.87 -0.60
N TYR A 277 23.74 -4.11 -0.59
CA TYR A 277 22.97 -4.52 0.59
C TYR A 277 23.42 -5.87 1.17
N LEU A 278 23.89 -6.78 0.30
CA LEU A 278 24.46 -8.09 0.69
C LEU A 278 25.96 -8.03 0.98
N THR A 279 26.70 -7.03 0.50
CA THR A 279 28.15 -6.99 0.66
C THR A 279 28.52 -6.76 2.11
N PRO A 280 29.43 -7.59 2.65
CA PRO A 280 29.69 -7.65 4.06
C PRO A 280 30.62 -6.51 4.48
N PHE A 281 30.08 -5.43 5.05
CA PHE A 281 30.89 -4.56 5.90
C PHE A 281 31.21 -5.32 7.20
N LYS A 282 32.37 -6.01 7.22
CA LYS A 282 33.18 -6.49 8.38
C LYS A 282 32.52 -7.25 9.56
N TYR A 283 31.22 -7.56 9.55
CA TYR A 283 30.53 -8.22 10.67
C TYR A 283 29.77 -9.49 10.24
N PHE A 284 30.50 -10.55 9.93
CA PHE A 284 29.89 -11.89 9.72
C PHE A 284 29.13 -12.38 10.99
N ASN A 285 29.55 -11.92 12.17
CA ASN A 285 28.83 -12.15 13.44
C ASN A 285 27.49 -11.38 13.53
N SER A 286 27.35 -10.23 12.86
CA SER A 286 26.06 -9.52 12.74
C SER A 286 25.13 -10.15 11.71
N LEU A 287 25.65 -10.82 10.68
CA LEU A 287 24.82 -11.65 9.81
C LEU A 287 24.24 -12.84 10.59
N ARG A 288 25.03 -13.48 11.45
CA ARG A 288 24.55 -14.53 12.35
C ARG A 288 23.46 -14.01 13.31
N SER A 289 23.63 -12.85 13.93
CA SER A 289 22.56 -12.26 14.77
C SER A 289 21.34 -11.81 13.97
N LEU A 290 21.51 -11.37 12.71
CA LEU A 290 20.43 -11.09 11.76
C LEU A 290 19.69 -12.34 11.29
N PHE A 291 20.26 -13.53 11.40
CA PHE A 291 19.58 -14.80 11.16
C PHE A 291 19.02 -15.42 12.44
N VAL A 292 19.66 -15.25 13.60
CA VAL A 292 19.20 -15.77 14.90
C VAL A 292 18.01 -14.98 15.45
N TYR A 293 18.03 -13.64 15.43
CA TYR A 293 16.84 -12.82 15.78
C TYR A 293 15.69 -13.00 14.77
N ARG A 294 15.99 -13.43 13.53
CA ARG A 294 14.99 -13.51 12.44
C ARG A 294 14.53 -14.92 12.11
N SER A 295 15.21 -15.96 12.59
CA SER A 295 14.66 -17.32 12.64
C SER A 295 13.42 -17.34 13.52
N GLU A 296 13.37 -16.51 14.56
CA GLU A 296 12.20 -16.30 15.41
C GLU A 296 11.04 -15.71 14.60
N SER A 297 11.27 -14.65 13.81
CA SER A 297 10.24 -14.08 12.93
C SER A 297 9.73 -15.09 11.88
N LEU A 298 10.62 -15.80 11.18
CA LEU A 298 10.23 -16.79 10.17
C LEU A 298 9.45 -17.97 10.79
N PHE A 299 9.88 -18.44 11.97
CA PHE A 299 9.17 -19.44 12.75
C PHE A 299 7.79 -18.95 13.18
N SER A 300 7.68 -17.70 13.66
CA SER A 300 6.41 -17.07 14.01
C SER A 300 5.47 -17.02 12.80
N HIS A 301 5.96 -16.68 11.60
CA HIS A 301 5.14 -16.70 10.38
C HIS A 301 4.61 -18.11 10.05
N PHE A 302 5.47 -19.14 10.11
CA PHE A 302 5.02 -20.52 9.88
C PHE A 302 4.01 -20.99 10.93
N LYS A 303 4.19 -20.59 12.19
CA LYS A 303 3.24 -20.89 13.26
C LYS A 303 1.91 -20.18 13.06
N LEU A 304 1.91 -18.89 12.74
CA LEU A 304 0.70 -18.13 12.40
C LEU A 304 -0.03 -18.76 11.19
N LEU A 305 0.71 -19.22 10.18
CA LEU A 305 0.15 -19.92 9.03
C LEU A 305 -0.49 -21.27 9.43
N SER A 306 0.16 -22.05 10.30
CA SER A 306 -0.41 -23.31 10.80
C SER A 306 -1.73 -23.11 11.56
N ILE A 307 -1.82 -22.02 12.34
CA ILE A 307 -3.05 -21.61 13.02
C ILE A 307 -4.11 -21.22 11.99
N GLY A 308 -3.74 -20.41 10.99
CA GLY A 308 -4.62 -20.03 9.88
C GLY A 308 -5.20 -21.24 9.15
N VAL A 309 -4.37 -22.24 8.83
CA VAL A 309 -4.81 -23.50 8.21
C VAL A 309 -5.77 -24.25 9.13
N THR A 310 -5.47 -24.34 10.42
CA THR A 310 -6.34 -25.01 11.40
C THR A 310 -7.72 -24.33 11.48
N LEU A 311 -7.76 -23.00 11.44
CA LEU A 311 -9.01 -22.24 11.43
C LEU A 311 -9.78 -22.40 10.11
N PHE A 312 -9.07 -22.43 8.98
CA PHE A 312 -9.68 -22.69 7.68
C PHE A 312 -10.34 -24.07 7.64
N LEU A 313 -9.67 -25.11 8.12
CA LEU A 313 -10.20 -26.48 8.12
C LEU A 313 -11.46 -26.64 8.99
N LYS A 314 -11.65 -25.79 10.02
CA LYS A 314 -12.88 -25.79 10.83
C LYS A 314 -14.11 -25.30 10.07
N ASN A 315 -13.94 -24.37 9.13
CA ASN A 315 -15.02 -23.91 8.26
C ASN A 315 -14.43 -23.34 6.95
N PRO A 316 -14.22 -24.19 5.93
CA PRO A 316 -13.49 -23.78 4.72
C PRO A 316 -14.28 -22.82 3.83
N VAL A 317 -15.61 -22.81 3.95
CA VAL A 317 -16.49 -22.01 3.07
C VAL A 317 -16.61 -20.58 3.55
N PHE A 318 -17.00 -20.39 4.81
CA PHE A 318 -17.26 -19.06 5.37
C PHE A 318 -16.22 -18.63 6.40
N GLY A 319 -15.24 -19.47 6.74
CA GLY A 319 -14.30 -19.19 7.82
C GLY A 319 -14.94 -19.23 9.19
N VAL A 320 -14.12 -19.03 10.22
CA VAL A 320 -14.52 -19.08 11.63
C VAL A 320 -14.88 -17.72 12.21
N GLY A 321 -14.91 -16.65 11.40
CA GLY A 321 -15.01 -15.27 11.87
C GLY A 321 -13.66 -14.59 12.02
N ILE A 322 -13.52 -13.41 11.42
CA ILE A 322 -12.24 -12.72 11.28
C ILE A 322 -11.63 -12.28 12.61
N GLY A 323 -12.44 -11.87 13.57
CA GLY A 323 -11.97 -11.53 14.92
C GLY A 323 -11.57 -12.74 15.77
N ASN A 324 -11.74 -13.97 15.29
CA ASN A 324 -11.39 -15.18 16.05
C ASN A 324 -9.92 -15.60 15.92
N PHE A 325 -9.13 -14.91 15.09
CA PHE A 325 -7.73 -15.27 14.94
C PHE A 325 -6.94 -15.05 16.24
N SER A 326 -7.14 -13.92 16.93
CA SER A 326 -6.44 -13.63 18.20
C SER A 326 -6.89 -14.56 19.32
N SER A 327 -8.18 -14.90 19.40
CA SER A 327 -8.68 -15.85 20.40
C SER A 327 -8.16 -17.27 20.13
N ALA A 328 -8.13 -17.69 18.86
CA ALA A 328 -7.54 -18.97 18.48
C ALA A 328 -6.03 -19.04 18.75
N LEU A 329 -5.33 -17.93 18.55
CA LEU A 329 -3.90 -17.79 18.82
C LEU A 329 -3.62 -18.04 20.30
N LYS A 330 -4.38 -17.43 21.21
CA LYS A 330 -4.24 -17.56 22.67
C LYS A 330 -4.42 -18.98 23.20
N VAL A 331 -5.24 -19.79 22.55
CA VAL A 331 -5.55 -21.18 22.97
C VAL A 331 -4.65 -22.20 22.25
N HIS A 332 -3.87 -21.77 21.25
CA HIS A 332 -3.01 -22.68 20.50
C HIS A 332 -1.84 -23.16 21.38
N PRO A 333 -1.44 -24.45 21.34
CA PRO A 333 -0.35 -24.98 22.17
C PRO A 333 1.01 -24.28 21.96
N SER A 334 1.18 -23.61 20.83
CA SER A 334 2.40 -22.82 20.55
C SER A 334 2.30 -21.35 21.00
N PHE A 335 1.23 -20.94 21.69
CA PHE A 335 1.02 -19.54 22.09
C PHE A 335 2.13 -19.05 23.02
N GLU A 336 2.48 -19.81 24.06
CA GLU A 336 3.54 -19.42 25.01
C GLU A 336 4.87 -19.18 24.29
N VAL A 337 5.22 -20.09 23.38
CA VAL A 337 6.42 -19.96 22.54
C VAL A 337 6.32 -18.74 21.63
N LEU A 338 5.17 -18.48 21.02
CA LEU A 338 4.95 -17.30 20.16
C LEU A 338 5.00 -15.98 20.95
N SER A 339 4.38 -15.91 22.13
CA SER A 339 4.37 -14.72 22.98
C SER A 339 5.75 -14.41 23.55
N PHE A 340 6.60 -15.43 23.72
CA PHE A 340 7.99 -15.26 24.11
C PHE A 340 8.85 -14.75 22.95
N LEU A 341 8.67 -15.32 21.75
CA LEU A 341 9.43 -14.95 20.55
C LEU A 341 9.02 -13.60 19.96
N ASP A 342 7.76 -13.20 20.14
CA ASP A 342 7.24 -11.92 19.66
C ASP A 342 6.22 -11.37 20.66
N PRO A 343 6.67 -10.50 21.60
CA PRO A 343 5.78 -9.88 22.60
C PRO A 343 4.67 -9.04 21.98
N SER A 344 4.78 -8.62 20.70
CA SER A 344 3.73 -7.89 19.99
C SER A 344 2.52 -8.75 19.60
N VAL A 345 2.63 -10.08 19.82
CA VAL A 345 1.54 -11.05 19.64
C VAL A 345 0.52 -11.02 20.80
N LEU A 346 0.90 -10.46 21.96
CA LEU A 346 0.01 -10.20 23.10
C LEU A 346 -0.95 -9.04 22.81
#